data_AF-A0A2V7KH76-F1
#
_entry.id   AF-A0A2V7KH76-F1
#
_cell.length_a   1.000
_cell.length_b   1.000
_cell.length_c   1.000
_cell.angle_alpha   90.00
_cell.angle_beta   90.00
_cell.angle_gamma   90.00
#
_symmetry.space_group_name_H-M   'P 1'
#
loop_
_entity.id
_entity.type
_entity.pdbx_description
1 polymer ?
#
loop_
_entity_poly.entity_id
_entity_poly.type
_entity_poly.pdbx_seq_one_letter_code
_entity_poly.pdbx_strand_id
1 'polypeptide(L)' 'MRYRQAIALLALVGLFVALYLWLHALGFGGAIKCGASGGCETVQTSQWAVFLGMPVAFYGVVG' A
#
# COMPACT_ATOMS: atom_id res chain seq x y z
N MET A 1 -17.33 -13.63 18.34
CA MET A 1 -15.98 -14.14 18.00
C MET A 1 -15.65 -14.04 16.49
N ARG A 2 -16.49 -14.51 15.56
CA ARG A 2 -16.20 -14.49 14.09
C ARG A 2 -15.95 -13.10 13.48
N TYR A 3 -16.68 -12.08 13.90
CA TYR A 3 -16.51 -10.72 13.36
C TYR A 3 -15.17 -10.07 13.72
N ARG A 4 -14.65 -10.31 14.93
CA ARG A 4 -13.33 -9.80 15.34
C ARG A 4 -12.19 -10.41 14.53
N GLN A 5 -12.29 -11.69 14.18
CA GLN A 5 -11.30 -12.35 13.34
C GLN A 5 -11.35 -11.84 11.90
N ALA A 6 -12.54 -11.58 11.36
CA ALA A 6 -12.66 -10.96 10.04
C ALA A 6 -11.99 -9.58 9.99
N ILE A 7 -12.18 -8.74 11.01
CA ILE A 7 -11.54 -7.43 11.11
C ILE A 7 -10.01 -7.56 11.19
N ALA A 8 -9.51 -8.51 11.99
CA ALA A 8 -8.07 -8.76 12.09
C ALA A 8 -7.47 -9.23 10.76
N LEU A 9 -8.17 -10.10 10.02
CA LEU A 9 -7.73 -10.54 8.70
C LEU A 9 -7.74 -9.40 7.67
N LEU A 10 -8.78 -8.56 7.67
CA LEU A 10 -8.85 -7.37 6.81
C LEU A 10 -7.71 -6.38 7.12
N ALA A 11 -7.41 -6.16 8.40
CA ALA A 11 -6.31 -5.30 8.82
C ALA A 11 -4.94 -5.87 8.41
N LEU A 12 -4.73 -7.18 8.57
CA LEU A 12 -3.50 -7.83 8.10
C LEU A 12 -3.34 -7.71 6.59
N VAL A 13 -4.40 -7.94 5.81
CA VAL A 13 -4.38 -7.76 4.36
C VAL A 13 -4.03 -6.31 4.00
N GLY A 14 -4.65 -5.33 4.66
CA GLY A 14 -4.33 -3.91 4.47
C GLY A 14 -2.87 -3.58 4.78
N LEU A 15 -2.32 -4.13 5.85
CA LEU A 15 -0.93 -3.95 6.24
C LEU A 15 0.04 -4.57 5.22
N PHE A 16 -0.23 -5.79 4.73
CA PHE A 16 0.58 -6.42 3.69
C PHE A 16 0.57 -5.62 2.40
N VAL A 17 -0.58 -5.06 2.02
CA VAL A 17 -0.71 -4.18 0.84
C VAL A 17 0.08 -2.90 1.06
N ALA A 18 -0.10 -2.20 2.18
CA ALA A 18 0.65 -0.98 2.50
C ALA A 18 2.16 -1.21 2.50
N LEU A 19 2.62 -2.31 3.12
CA LEU A 19 4.03 -2.69 3.14
C LEU A 19 4.58 -2.99 1.74
N TYR A 20 3.82 -3.72 0.92
CA TYR A 20 4.19 -3.99 -0.46
C TYR A 20 4.35 -2.69 -1.26
N LEU A 21 3.38 -1.78 -1.18
CA LEU A 21 3.46 -0.49 -1.86
C LEU A 21 4.64 0.36 -1.35
N TRP A 22 4.92 0.34 -0.05
CA TRP A 22 6.05 1.08 0.52
C TRP A 22 7.40 0.56 0.04
N LEU A 23 7.61 -0.77 0.07
CA LEU A 23 8.83 -1.38 -0.48
C LEU A 23 8.97 -1.11 -1.98
N HIS A 24 7.85 -1.09 -2.71
CA HIS A 24 7.84 -0.75 -4.13
C HIS A 24 8.23 0.70 -4.38
N ALA A 25 7.75 1.64 -3.57
CA ALA A 25 8.12 3.06 -3.63
C ALA A 25 9.61 3.28 -3.29
N LEU A 26 10.21 2.41 -2.48
CA LEU A 26 11.64 2.38 -2.18
C LEU A 26 12.50 1.75 -3.30
N GLY A 27 11.89 1.25 -4.38
CA GLY A 27 12.58 0.64 -5.51
C GLY A 27 12.86 -0.86 -5.36
N PHE A 28 12.30 -1.52 -4.34
CA PHE A 28 12.50 -2.96 -4.07
C PHE A 28 11.50 -3.89 -4.77
N GLY A 29 10.77 -3.42 -5.79
CA GLY A 29 9.84 -4.23 -6.58
C GLY A 29 9.72 -3.67 -7.99
N GLY A 30 9.67 -4.57 -8.98
CA GLY A 30 9.70 -4.26 -10.42
C GLY A 30 8.48 -3.48 -10.93
N ALA A 31 7.68 -4.06 -11.84
CA ALA A 31 6.44 -3.41 -12.29
C ALA A 31 5.29 -3.66 -11.31
N ILE A 32 4.49 -2.64 -10.99
CA ILE A 32 3.37 -2.79 -10.05
C ILE A 32 2.33 -3.69 -10.71
N LYS A 33 1.91 -4.74 -10.01
CA LYS A 33 0.78 -5.57 -10.44
C LYS A 33 -0.52 -4.80 -10.20
N CYS A 34 -0.86 -3.90 -11.10
CA CYS A 34 -2.17 -3.27 -11.11
C CYS A 34 -3.27 -4.26 -11.45
N GLY A 35 -4.42 -4.10 -10.80
CA GLY A 35 -5.66 -4.77 -11.21
C GLY A 35 -6.14 -4.31 -12.59
N ALA A 36 -7.31 -4.80 -13.00
CA ALA A 36 -7.87 -4.62 -14.35
C ALA A 36 -7.98 -3.17 -14.85
N SER A 37 -7.98 -2.18 -13.95
CA SER A 37 -8.07 -0.75 -14.29
C SER A 37 -6.72 -0.08 -14.59
N GLY A 38 -5.58 -0.73 -14.31
CA GLY A 38 -4.26 -0.13 -14.51
C GLY A 38 -4.03 1.16 -13.68
N GLY A 39 -3.01 1.94 -14.06
CA GLY A 39 -2.79 3.31 -13.59
C GLY A 39 -2.16 3.47 -12.20
N CYS A 40 -1.82 2.39 -11.50
CA CYS A 40 -1.20 2.48 -10.18
C CYS A 40 0.21 3.06 -10.26
N GLU A 41 0.98 2.86 -11.34
CA GLU A 41 2.24 3.57 -11.54
C GLU A 41 2.02 5.10 -11.54
N THR A 42 1.03 5.59 -12.29
CA THR A 42 0.69 7.02 -12.34
C THR A 42 0.28 7.56 -10.97
N VAL A 43 -0.49 6.78 -10.19
CA VAL A 43 -0.92 7.18 -8.84
C VAL A 43 0.24 7.14 -7.84
N GLN A 44 1.08 6.09 -7.87
CA GLN A 44 2.24 5.95 -6.96
C GLN A 44 3.39 6.92 -7.28
N THR A 45 3.54 7.36 -8.53
CA THR A 45 4.54 8.37 -8.91
C THR A 45 4.02 9.79 -8.84
N SER A 46 2.75 9.98 -8.46
CA SER A 46 2.15 11.31 -8.33
C SER A 46 2.69 12.06 -7.11
N GLN A 47 2.61 13.39 -7.16
CA GLN A 47 2.95 14.28 -6.05
C GLN A 47 2.19 13.97 -4.74
N TRP A 48 1.05 13.27 -4.82
CA TRP A 48 0.23 12.89 -3.67
C TRP A 48 0.67 11.58 -3.02
N ALA A 49 1.54 10.82 -3.68
CA ALA A 49 2.06 9.56 -3.14
C ALA A 49 3.12 9.77 -2.05
N VAL A 50 3.64 11.00 -1.93
CA VAL A 50 4.62 11.40 -0.92
C VAL A 50 3.97 12.44 0.00
N PHE A 51 3.86 12.11 1.28
CA PHE A 51 3.33 13.00 2.29
C PHE A 51 4.40 13.24 3.37
N LEU A 52 4.76 14.52 3.59
CA LEU A 52 5.87 14.94 4.45
C LEU A 52 7.23 14.30 4.09
N GLY A 53 7.50 14.12 2.79
CA GLY A 53 8.74 13.51 2.30
C GLY A 53 8.82 11.98 2.46
N MET A 54 7.80 11.34 3.03
CA MET A 54 7.69 9.89 3.15
C MET A 54 6.52 9.35 2.32
N PRO A 55 6.62 8.13 1.76
CA PRO A 55 5.52 7.56 0.97
C PRO A 55 4.26 7.39 1.83
N VAL A 56 3.08 7.70 1.30
CA VAL A 56 1.78 7.54 1.99
C VAL A 56 1.58 6.10 2.49
N ALA A 57 2.14 5.13 1.76
CA ALA A 57 2.14 3.71 2.14
C ALA A 57 2.81 3.44 3.50
N PHE A 58 3.79 4.26 3.92
CA PHE A 58 4.40 4.16 5.24
C PHE A 58 3.39 4.43 6.36
N TYR A 59 2.54 5.44 6.19
CA TYR A 59 1.50 5.76 7.18
C TYR A 59 0.49 4.61 7.33
N GLY A 60 0.17 3.92 6.23
CA GLY A 60 -0.68 2.72 6.26
C GLY A 60 -0.05 1.52 6.98
N VAL A 61 1.28 1.47 7.13
CA VAL A 61 1.98 0.45 7.94
C VAL A 61 2.03 0.85 9.41
N VAL A 62 2.20 2.15 9.69
CA VAL A 62 2.24 2.68 11.07
C VAL A 62 0.89 2.54 11.77
N GLY A 63 -0.23 2.70 11.03
CA GLY A 63 -1.60 2.55 11.52
C GLY A 63 -2.27 3.86 11.87
#